data_AF-A0ABD5CGJ6-F1
#
_entry.id   AF-A0ABD5CGJ6-F1
#
_cell.length_a   1.000
_cell.length_b   1.000
_cell.length_c   1.000
_cell.angle_alpha   90.00
_cell.angle_beta   90.00
_cell.angle_gamma   90.00
#
_symmetry.space_group_name_H-M   'P 1'
#
loop_
_entity.id
_entity.type
_entity.pdbx_description
1 polymer ?
#
loop_
_entity_poly.entity_id
_entity_poly.type
_entity_poly.pdbx_seq_one_letter_code
_entity_poly.pdbx_strand_id
1 'polypeptide(L)'
;MSCRARLNHSMLQRAMTKPTRIEHDAFGPVEIPSDRYWGAQTQRALGLFEIGEERFPAVLLRAFGLQKYAAARANVQCGVLAPELASAIEKAATELHEGRWDDHFPLTIWQTGSGTQTNMNANEVIANRANELLGQPLGTKAPVHPNDHVNRSQSSNDSFPTVMHVAAAIEVTERLRPALGELRSALAGRAEAFADILKVARTHLMDAVPMTMGQTFGTFARQVRMRWLASTMPGPGS
;
A
#
# COMPACT_ATOMS: atom_id res chain seq x y z
N MET A 1 -39.58 -2.53 -59.13
CA MET A 1 -38.44 -3.41 -58.81
C MET A 1 -37.72 -2.85 -57.57
N SER A 2 -37.68 -3.64 -56.49
CA SER A 2 -36.72 -3.63 -55.36
C SER A 2 -36.48 -2.30 -54.62
N CYS A 3 -37.01 -2.04 -53.42
CA CYS A 3 -36.77 -2.70 -52.12
C CYS A 3 -35.29 -2.76 -51.71
N ARG A 4 -34.83 -1.86 -50.82
CA ARG A 4 -33.88 -2.20 -49.75
C ARG A 4 -33.96 -1.17 -48.63
N ALA A 5 -34.49 -1.66 -47.51
CA ALA A 5 -34.49 -1.01 -46.21
C ALA A 5 -33.06 -0.61 -45.81
N ARG A 6 -32.91 0.61 -45.29
CA ARG A 6 -31.77 0.96 -44.45
C ARG A 6 -31.90 0.14 -43.17
N LEU A 7 -31.00 -0.83 -43.02
CA LEU A 7 -30.90 -1.67 -41.84
C LEU A 7 -30.59 -0.79 -40.62
N ASN A 8 -31.44 -0.92 -39.59
CA ASN A 8 -31.18 -0.49 -38.23
C ASN A 8 -29.82 -1.02 -37.79
N HIS A 9 -28.88 -0.12 -37.46
CA HIS A 9 -27.70 -0.44 -36.66
C HIS A 9 -28.02 -0.34 -35.16
N SER A 10 -29.17 -0.89 -34.75
CA SER A 10 -29.41 -1.30 -33.37
C SER A 10 -29.25 -2.82 -33.32
N MET A 11 -28.06 -3.28 -32.93
CA MET A 11 -27.82 -4.51 -32.17
C MET A 11 -26.32 -4.84 -32.15
N LEU A 12 -25.83 -5.10 -30.92
CA LEU A 12 -24.64 -5.91 -30.60
C LEU A 12 -23.26 -5.21 -30.58
N GLN A 13 -23.14 -4.15 -29.79
CA GLN A 13 -22.05 -4.10 -28.81
C GLN A 13 -22.64 -4.44 -27.43
N ARG A 14 -22.94 -5.72 -27.21
CA ARG A 14 -23.00 -6.23 -25.84
C ARG A 14 -21.56 -6.13 -25.34
N ALA A 15 -21.26 -5.12 -24.52
CA ALA A 15 -20.11 -5.20 -23.63
C ALA A 15 -20.20 -6.57 -22.95
N MET A 16 -19.19 -7.43 -23.14
CA MET A 16 -19.14 -8.70 -22.44
C MET A 16 -19.07 -8.37 -20.96
N THR A 17 -20.21 -8.40 -20.27
CA THR A 17 -20.32 -8.25 -18.83
C THR A 17 -19.42 -9.32 -18.23
N LYS A 18 -18.33 -8.90 -17.58
CA LYS A 18 -17.45 -9.83 -16.86
C LYS A 18 -18.33 -10.69 -15.94
N PRO A 19 -18.09 -12.01 -15.85
CA PRO A 19 -18.84 -12.85 -14.93
C PRO A 19 -18.74 -12.28 -13.51
N THR A 20 -19.85 -12.20 -12.81
CA THR A 20 -19.95 -11.67 -11.44
C THR A 20 -20.26 -12.80 -10.45
N ARG A 21 -19.96 -12.57 -9.18
CA ARG A 21 -20.47 -13.35 -8.04
C ARG A 21 -21.26 -12.44 -7.12
N ILE A 22 -22.17 -13.02 -6.36
CA ILE A 22 -22.94 -12.30 -5.35
C ILE A 22 -22.31 -12.57 -3.99
N GLU A 23 -21.90 -11.51 -3.29
CA GLU A 23 -21.56 -11.58 -1.88
C GLU A 23 -22.60 -10.84 -1.03
N HIS A 24 -22.66 -11.18 0.25
CA HIS A 24 -23.60 -10.58 1.20
C HIS A 24 -22.86 -9.90 2.34
N ASP A 25 -23.38 -8.77 2.80
CA ASP A 25 -23.05 -8.16 4.09
C ASP A 25 -24.35 -7.83 4.85
N ALA A 26 -24.25 -7.07 5.94
CA ALA A 26 -25.39 -6.68 6.75
C ALA A 26 -26.45 -5.85 5.99
N PHE A 27 -26.08 -5.22 4.87
CA PHE A 27 -26.97 -4.41 4.04
C PHE A 27 -27.56 -5.18 2.85
N GLY A 28 -27.27 -6.48 2.73
CA GLY A 28 -27.83 -7.38 1.72
C GLY A 28 -26.82 -7.83 0.65
N PRO A 29 -27.30 -8.29 -0.51
CA PRO A 29 -26.43 -8.74 -1.60
C PRO A 29 -25.73 -7.58 -2.33
N VAL A 30 -24.58 -7.88 -2.94
CA VAL A 30 -23.86 -7.01 -3.86
C VAL A 30 -23.14 -7.84 -4.93
N GLU A 31 -23.17 -7.36 -6.17
CA GLU A 31 -22.48 -8.01 -7.30
C GLU A 31 -21.02 -7.57 -7.40
N ILE A 32 -20.11 -8.54 -7.50
CA ILE A 32 -18.66 -8.33 -7.56
C ILE A 32 -18.11 -9.07 -8.78
N PRO A 33 -17.19 -8.48 -9.57
CA PRO A 33 -16.50 -9.23 -10.62
C PRO A 33 -15.87 -10.53 -10.08
N SER A 34 -16.12 -11.64 -10.75
CA SER A 34 -15.67 -12.98 -10.31
C SER A 34 -14.15 -13.13 -10.29
N ASP A 35 -13.42 -12.27 -11.02
CA ASP A 35 -11.95 -12.22 -11.07
C ASP A 35 -11.32 -11.43 -9.92
N ARG A 36 -12.08 -11.03 -8.88
CA ARG A 36 -11.60 -10.14 -7.81
C ARG A 36 -11.73 -10.72 -6.41
N TYR A 37 -10.66 -10.71 -5.62
CA TYR A 37 -10.65 -11.19 -4.24
C TYR A 37 -11.35 -10.28 -3.20
N TRP A 38 -11.62 -9.00 -3.47
CA TRP A 38 -12.33 -8.17 -2.48
C TRP A 38 -13.80 -8.59 -2.32
N GLY A 39 -14.42 -8.25 -1.20
CA GLY A 39 -15.75 -8.72 -0.85
C GLY A 39 -16.81 -7.61 -0.82
N ALA A 40 -17.92 -7.92 -0.16
CA ALA A 40 -19.10 -7.07 -0.18
C ALA A 40 -18.86 -5.64 0.36
N GLN A 41 -18.10 -5.48 1.44
CA GLN A 41 -17.89 -4.16 2.04
C GLN A 41 -17.02 -3.28 1.14
N THR A 42 -15.99 -3.85 0.51
CA THR A 42 -15.18 -3.12 -0.48
C THR A 42 -16.03 -2.71 -1.68
N GLN A 43 -16.87 -3.61 -2.19
CA GLN A 43 -17.72 -3.29 -3.33
C GLN A 43 -18.74 -2.19 -3.02
N ARG A 44 -19.32 -2.16 -1.82
CA ARG A 44 -20.19 -1.05 -1.39
C ARG A 44 -19.41 0.25 -1.21
N ALA A 45 -18.22 0.18 -0.63
CA ALA A 45 -17.37 1.34 -0.43
C ALA A 45 -17.02 2.01 -1.77
N LEU A 46 -16.80 1.25 -2.84
CA LEU A 46 -16.60 1.80 -4.18
C LEU A 46 -17.77 2.66 -4.67
N GLY A 47 -19.01 2.23 -4.41
CA GLY A 47 -20.19 3.01 -4.79
C GLY A 47 -20.48 4.20 -3.87
N LEU A 48 -19.98 4.19 -2.63
CA LEU A 48 -20.18 5.27 -1.66
C LEU A 48 -19.12 6.37 -1.76
N PHE A 49 -17.88 6.00 -2.07
CA PHE A 49 -16.71 6.89 -2.08
C PHE A 49 -16.19 7.10 -3.50
N GLU A 50 -17.08 7.53 -4.40
CA GLU A 50 -16.74 7.91 -5.77
C GLU A 50 -16.16 9.34 -5.81
N ILE A 51 -15.06 9.55 -5.08
CA ILE A 51 -14.39 10.85 -4.93
C ILE A 51 -12.92 10.67 -5.29
N GLY A 52 -12.45 11.49 -6.23
CA GLY A 52 -11.06 11.50 -6.71
C GLY A 52 -10.66 10.21 -7.44
N GLU A 53 -9.42 10.19 -7.94
CA GLU A 53 -8.81 9.01 -8.55
C GLU A 53 -7.58 8.54 -7.75
N GLU A 54 -7.19 9.30 -6.72
CA GLU A 54 -6.00 9.04 -5.93
C GLU A 54 -6.21 7.78 -5.08
N ARG A 55 -5.29 6.82 -5.23
CA ARG A 55 -5.27 5.58 -4.46
C ARG A 55 -4.13 5.58 -3.45
N PHE A 56 -4.29 4.76 -2.41
CA PHE A 56 -3.18 4.55 -1.48
C PHE A 56 -1.96 3.99 -2.21
N PRO A 57 -0.74 4.40 -1.82
CA PRO A 57 0.47 3.87 -2.40
C PRO A 57 0.59 2.37 -2.10
N ALA A 58 1.12 1.60 -3.06
CA ALA A 58 1.22 0.15 -2.94
C ALA A 58 1.92 -0.32 -1.66
N VAL A 59 2.93 0.43 -1.19
CA VAL A 59 3.63 0.12 0.08
C VAL A 59 2.69 0.07 1.29
N LEU A 60 1.66 0.93 1.34
CA LEU A 60 0.67 0.91 2.43
C LEU A 60 -0.22 -0.32 2.35
N LEU A 61 -0.66 -0.69 1.13
CA LEU A 61 -1.48 -1.88 0.90
C LEU A 61 -0.70 -3.16 1.23
N ARG A 62 0.56 -3.25 0.80
CA ARG A 62 1.46 -4.36 1.08
C ARG A 62 1.83 -4.46 2.56
N ALA A 63 1.88 -3.34 3.28
CA ALA A 63 2.09 -3.32 4.73
C ALA A 63 0.92 -3.94 5.52
N PHE A 64 -0.30 -3.96 4.98
CA PHE A 64 -1.37 -4.80 5.55
C PHE A 64 -1.01 -6.28 5.53
N GLY A 65 -0.33 -6.76 4.48
CA GLY A 65 0.15 -8.15 4.43
C GLY A 65 1.03 -8.50 5.64
N LEU A 66 2.01 -7.65 5.98
CA LEU A 66 2.85 -7.84 7.16
C LEU A 66 2.06 -7.80 8.47
N GLN A 67 1.16 -6.81 8.61
CA GLN A 67 0.37 -6.64 9.82
C GLN A 67 -0.59 -7.81 10.06
N LYS A 68 -1.29 -8.30 9.02
CA LYS A 68 -2.23 -9.43 9.12
C LYS A 68 -1.51 -10.76 9.32
N TYR A 69 -0.33 -10.94 8.72
CA TYR A 69 0.55 -12.07 8.99
C TYR A 69 0.95 -12.13 10.48
N ALA A 70 1.43 -11.02 11.03
CA ALA A 70 1.82 -10.93 12.43
C ALA A 70 0.62 -11.17 13.37
N ALA A 71 -0.54 -10.59 13.05
CA ALA A 71 -1.76 -10.78 13.83
C ALA A 71 -2.24 -12.25 13.83
N ALA A 72 -2.20 -12.93 12.68
CA ALA A 72 -2.55 -14.36 12.61
C ALA A 72 -1.64 -15.21 13.49
N ARG A 73 -0.32 -14.98 13.45
CA ARG A 73 0.65 -15.67 14.31
C ARG A 73 0.43 -15.41 15.78
N ALA A 74 0.22 -14.15 16.17
CA ALA A 74 -0.06 -13.79 17.55
C ALA A 74 -1.35 -14.47 18.05
N ASN A 75 -2.39 -14.51 17.21
CA ASN A 75 -3.66 -15.15 17.56
C ASN A 75 -3.53 -16.67 17.75
N VAL A 76 -2.66 -17.36 17.00
CA VAL A 76 -2.32 -18.78 17.25
C VAL A 76 -1.63 -18.94 18.60
N GLN A 77 -0.65 -18.09 18.91
CA GLN A 77 0.08 -18.14 20.18
C GLN A 77 -0.84 -17.88 21.38
N CYS A 78 -1.84 -17.00 21.22
CA CYS A 78 -2.86 -16.74 22.22
C CYS A 78 -3.96 -17.82 22.28
N GLY A 79 -3.94 -18.84 21.41
CA GLY A 79 -4.93 -19.92 21.38
C GLY A 79 -6.31 -19.50 20.85
N VAL A 80 -6.42 -18.34 20.21
CA VAL A 80 -7.70 -17.79 19.72
C VAL A 80 -7.90 -17.98 18.22
N LEU A 81 -6.95 -18.61 17.50
CA LEU A 81 -7.08 -18.94 16.08
C LEU A 81 -6.50 -20.32 15.81
N ALA A 82 -7.24 -21.14 15.06
CA ALA A 82 -6.80 -22.47 14.68
C ALA A 82 -5.55 -22.41 13.78
N PRO A 83 -4.49 -23.21 14.04
CA PRO A 83 -3.25 -23.18 13.26
C PRO A 83 -3.44 -23.38 11.76
N GLU A 84 -4.42 -24.19 11.36
CA GLU A 84 -4.70 -24.50 9.95
C GLU A 84 -5.23 -23.27 9.21
N LEU A 85 -6.13 -22.51 9.84
CA LEU A 85 -6.64 -21.24 9.31
C LEU A 85 -5.54 -20.19 9.27
N ALA A 86 -4.76 -20.09 10.34
CA ALA A 86 -3.64 -19.16 10.41
C ALA A 86 -2.61 -19.42 9.31
N SER A 87 -2.28 -20.68 9.01
CA SER A 87 -1.35 -21.01 7.94
C SER A 87 -1.83 -20.54 6.57
N ALA A 88 -3.12 -20.65 6.27
CA ALA A 88 -3.70 -20.15 5.03
C ALA A 88 -3.71 -18.61 4.98
N ILE A 89 -4.04 -17.96 6.10
CA ILE A 89 -4.00 -16.49 6.25
C ILE A 89 -2.58 -15.96 6.09
N GLU A 90 -1.59 -16.60 6.73
CA GLU A 90 -0.17 -16.22 6.63
C GLU A 90 0.30 -16.27 5.18
N LYS A 91 0.00 -17.35 4.44
CA LYS A 91 0.34 -17.46 3.01
C LYS A 91 -0.31 -16.36 2.18
N ALA A 92 -1.61 -16.14 2.32
CA ALA A 92 -2.32 -15.10 1.58
C ALA A 92 -1.81 -13.68 1.92
N ALA A 93 -1.48 -13.44 3.19
CA ALA A 93 -0.92 -12.16 3.66
C ALA A 93 0.51 -11.94 3.15
N THR A 94 1.33 -13.00 3.06
CA THR A 94 2.65 -12.94 2.40
C THR A 94 2.52 -12.59 0.92
N GLU A 95 1.62 -13.25 0.18
CA GLU A 95 1.40 -12.92 -1.23
C GLU A 95 0.91 -11.46 -1.44
N LEU A 96 0.10 -10.94 -0.51
CA LEU A 96 -0.27 -9.52 -0.51
C LEU A 96 0.95 -8.63 -0.30
N HIS A 97 1.81 -8.94 0.67
CA HIS A 97 3.03 -8.18 0.93
C HIS A 97 3.98 -8.18 -0.28
N GLU A 98 4.08 -9.30 -0.99
CA GLU A 98 4.84 -9.44 -2.25
C GLU A 98 4.26 -8.64 -3.42
N GLY A 99 3.09 -8.00 -3.24
CA GLY A 99 2.45 -7.16 -4.26
C GLY A 99 1.68 -7.95 -5.33
N ARG A 100 1.39 -9.23 -5.09
CA ARG A 100 0.69 -10.08 -6.07
C ARG A 100 -0.76 -9.65 -6.30
N TRP A 101 -1.34 -8.94 -5.34
CA TRP A 101 -2.77 -8.61 -5.30
C TRP A 101 -3.07 -7.12 -5.32
N ASP A 102 -2.14 -6.27 -5.77
CA ASP A 102 -2.31 -4.80 -5.78
C ASP A 102 -3.58 -4.35 -6.53
N ASP A 103 -3.92 -5.02 -7.65
CA ASP A 103 -5.13 -4.74 -8.45
C ASP A 103 -6.46 -5.13 -7.76
N HIS A 104 -6.40 -5.69 -6.55
CA HIS A 104 -7.56 -6.03 -5.73
C HIS A 104 -7.86 -4.99 -4.64
N PHE A 105 -7.23 -3.81 -4.73
CA PHE A 105 -7.48 -2.66 -3.86
C PHE A 105 -7.98 -1.47 -4.67
N PRO A 106 -9.28 -1.44 -5.01
CA PRO A 106 -9.83 -0.44 -5.92
C PRO A 106 -10.18 0.89 -5.24
N LEU A 107 -10.17 0.94 -3.90
CA LEU A 107 -10.61 2.11 -3.13
C LEU A 107 -9.66 3.31 -3.27
N THR A 108 -10.24 4.51 -3.31
CA THR A 108 -9.51 5.78 -3.30
C THR A 108 -9.13 6.16 -1.87
N ILE A 109 -8.24 7.16 -1.73
CA ILE A 109 -7.84 7.72 -0.44
C ILE A 109 -9.02 8.39 0.29
N TRP A 110 -10.00 8.89 -0.47
CA TRP A 110 -11.13 9.69 0.01
C TRP A 110 -12.27 8.83 0.56
N GLN A 111 -11.96 8.07 1.61
CA GLN A 111 -12.87 7.19 2.34
C GLN A 111 -13.06 7.67 3.79
N THR A 112 -13.54 6.82 4.70
CA THR A 112 -13.60 7.18 6.13
C THR A 112 -12.22 7.53 6.71
N GLY A 113 -12.17 8.51 7.62
CA GLY A 113 -10.93 8.97 8.24
C GLY A 113 -10.18 7.93 9.09
N SER A 114 -10.88 6.87 9.53
CA SER A 114 -10.25 5.76 10.26
C SER A 114 -9.64 4.68 9.34
N GLY A 115 -9.81 4.79 8.03
CA GLY A 115 -9.32 3.78 7.08
C GLY A 115 -10.02 2.42 7.16
N THR A 116 -11.24 2.37 7.72
CA THR A 116 -12.01 1.13 7.88
C THR A 116 -12.23 0.40 6.56
N GLN A 117 -12.56 1.10 5.46
CA GLN A 117 -12.82 0.42 4.20
C GLN A 117 -11.55 -0.22 3.61
N THR A 118 -10.39 0.42 3.65
CA THR A 118 -9.12 -0.24 3.26
C THR A 118 -8.74 -1.40 4.19
N ASN A 119 -8.95 -1.29 5.51
CA ASN A 119 -8.73 -2.42 6.41
C ASN A 119 -9.63 -3.61 6.04
N MET A 120 -10.92 -3.36 5.77
CA MET A 120 -11.85 -4.38 5.33
C MET A 120 -11.50 -4.95 3.96
N ASN A 121 -11.00 -4.12 3.04
CA ASN A 121 -10.51 -4.59 1.75
C ASN A 121 -9.35 -5.57 1.90
N ALA A 122 -8.39 -5.29 2.79
CA ALA A 122 -7.32 -6.23 3.09
C ALA A 122 -7.86 -7.53 3.71
N ASN A 123 -8.79 -7.42 4.67
CA ASN A 123 -9.41 -8.59 5.30
C ASN A 123 -10.14 -9.48 4.28
N GLU A 124 -10.93 -8.89 3.39
CA GLU A 124 -11.70 -9.61 2.37
C GLU A 124 -10.78 -10.28 1.33
N VAL A 125 -9.77 -9.55 0.83
CA VAL A 125 -8.79 -10.10 -0.12
C VAL A 125 -8.04 -11.29 0.47
N ILE A 126 -7.52 -11.14 1.69
CA ILE A 126 -6.79 -12.21 2.38
C ILE A 126 -7.71 -13.39 2.69
N ALA A 127 -8.93 -13.15 3.17
CA ALA A 127 -9.87 -14.22 3.49
C ALA A 127 -10.25 -15.04 2.24
N ASN A 128 -10.61 -14.36 1.15
CA ASN A 128 -10.96 -15.02 -0.10
C ASN A 128 -9.77 -15.78 -0.70
N ARG A 129 -8.56 -15.22 -0.66
CA ARG A 129 -7.36 -15.92 -1.11
C ARG A 129 -7.02 -17.11 -0.22
N ALA A 130 -7.15 -16.98 1.09
CA ALA A 130 -6.95 -18.09 2.03
C ALA A 130 -7.96 -19.22 1.80
N ASN A 131 -9.22 -18.89 1.54
CA ASN A 131 -10.26 -19.87 1.20
C ASN A 131 -9.98 -20.58 -0.11
N GLU A 132 -9.53 -19.86 -1.14
CA GLU A 132 -9.13 -20.46 -2.42
C GLU A 132 -7.95 -21.43 -2.25
N LEU A 133 -6.95 -21.07 -1.43
CA LEU A 133 -5.84 -21.97 -1.06
C LEU A 133 -6.31 -23.24 -0.33
N LEU A 134 -7.47 -23.18 0.31
CA LEU A 134 -8.14 -24.31 0.98
C LEU A 134 -9.18 -25.01 0.08
N GLY A 135 -9.21 -24.69 -1.22
CA GLY A 135 -10.09 -25.31 -2.20
C GLY A 135 -11.54 -24.82 -2.14
N GLN A 136 -11.81 -23.69 -1.49
CA GLN A 136 -13.15 -23.11 -1.40
C GLN A 136 -13.36 -22.02 -2.47
N PRO A 137 -14.57 -21.89 -3.02
CA PRO A 137 -14.91 -20.79 -3.92
C PRO A 137 -14.78 -19.40 -3.26
N LEU A 138 -14.61 -18.36 -4.06
CA LEU A 138 -14.63 -16.96 -3.59
C LEU A 138 -16.00 -16.58 -3.01
N GLY A 139 -16.00 -15.77 -1.96
CA GLY A 139 -17.20 -15.21 -1.34
C GLY A 139 -17.92 -16.10 -0.33
N THR A 140 -17.42 -17.32 -0.09
CA THR A 140 -17.99 -18.24 0.92
C THR A 140 -17.82 -17.73 2.35
N LYS A 141 -16.77 -16.92 2.60
CA LYS A 141 -16.31 -16.51 3.93
C LYS A 141 -16.05 -17.69 4.88
N ALA A 142 -15.83 -18.88 4.34
CA ALA A 142 -15.63 -20.10 5.09
C ALA A 142 -14.59 -21.01 4.37
N PRO A 143 -13.68 -21.65 5.13
CA PRO A 143 -13.57 -21.60 6.60
C PRO A 143 -12.94 -20.32 7.15
N VAL A 144 -12.31 -19.49 6.31
CA VAL A 144 -11.71 -18.21 6.71
C VAL A 144 -12.69 -17.06 6.51
N HIS A 145 -13.12 -16.47 7.63
CA HIS A 145 -14.00 -15.29 7.66
C HIS A 145 -13.17 -13.99 7.79
N PRO A 146 -13.48 -12.93 7.01
CA PRO A 146 -12.69 -11.69 7.02
C PRO A 146 -12.66 -10.98 8.38
N ASN A 147 -13.79 -10.92 9.09
CA ASN A 147 -13.82 -10.30 10.42
C ASN A 147 -13.34 -11.27 11.50
N ASP A 148 -14.05 -12.38 11.63
CA ASP A 148 -13.85 -13.33 12.73
C ASP A 148 -12.47 -13.97 12.74
N HIS A 149 -11.77 -14.08 11.60
CA HIS A 149 -10.45 -14.71 11.55
C HIS A 149 -9.35 -13.73 11.15
N VAL A 150 -9.45 -13.09 9.99
CA VAL A 150 -8.39 -12.20 9.49
C VAL A 150 -8.27 -10.92 10.33
N ASN A 151 -9.40 -10.37 10.79
CA ASN A 151 -9.48 -9.21 11.67
C ASN A 151 -9.62 -9.57 13.16
N ARG A 152 -9.37 -10.84 13.55
CA ARG A 152 -9.47 -11.26 14.95
C ARG A 152 -8.48 -10.47 15.81
N SER A 153 -8.96 -9.97 16.95
CA SER A 153 -8.20 -9.18 17.94
C SER A 153 -7.74 -7.80 17.44
N GLN A 154 -8.42 -7.25 16.43
CA GLN A 154 -8.02 -5.99 15.77
C GLN A 154 -9.22 -5.06 15.56
N SER A 155 -8.94 -3.76 15.47
CA SER A 155 -9.88 -2.71 15.04
C SER A 155 -9.27 -1.91 13.89
N SER A 156 -10.07 -1.37 12.97
CA SER A 156 -9.50 -0.45 11.97
C SER A 156 -8.79 0.76 12.62
N ASN A 157 -9.25 1.16 13.80
CA ASN A 157 -8.68 2.28 14.57
C ASN A 157 -7.28 2.01 15.15
N ASP A 158 -6.88 0.75 15.31
CA ASP A 158 -5.51 0.38 15.69
C ASP A 158 -4.69 -0.10 14.48
N SER A 159 -5.35 -0.79 13.55
CA SER A 159 -4.71 -1.47 12.43
C SER A 159 -4.26 -0.49 11.36
N PHE A 160 -5.11 0.50 11.01
CA PHE A 160 -4.74 1.47 9.97
C PHE A 160 -3.57 2.37 10.41
N PRO A 161 -3.55 2.96 11.63
CA PRO A 161 -2.37 3.70 12.11
C PRO A 161 -1.11 2.82 12.21
N THR A 162 -1.24 1.55 12.64
CA THR A 162 -0.12 0.61 12.66
C THR A 162 0.48 0.44 11.27
N VAL A 163 -0.37 0.20 10.26
CA VAL A 163 0.04 0.04 8.87
C VAL A 163 0.68 1.32 8.32
N MET A 164 0.15 2.51 8.67
CA MET A 164 0.77 3.79 8.28
C MET A 164 2.21 3.90 8.81
N HIS A 165 2.44 3.54 10.07
CA HIS A 165 3.78 3.57 10.66
C HIS A 165 4.72 2.54 10.03
N VAL A 166 4.25 1.32 9.76
CA VAL A 166 5.03 0.28 9.07
C VAL A 166 5.42 0.74 7.67
N ALA A 167 4.47 1.25 6.90
CA ALA A 167 4.72 1.73 5.53
C ALA A 167 5.70 2.91 5.51
N ALA A 168 5.55 3.87 6.43
CA ALA A 168 6.49 4.98 6.56
C ALA A 168 7.90 4.52 6.93
N ALA A 169 8.03 3.57 7.86
CA ALA A 169 9.32 3.00 8.25
C ALA A 169 10.01 2.28 7.07
N ILE A 170 9.26 1.53 6.27
CA ILE A 170 9.75 0.87 5.05
C ILE A 170 10.23 1.93 4.04
N GLU A 171 9.40 2.90 3.66
CA GLU A 171 9.78 3.93 2.68
C GLU A 171 11.00 4.76 3.12
N VAL A 172 11.07 5.11 4.41
CA VAL A 172 12.20 5.84 4.96
C VAL A 172 13.48 5.01 4.93
N THR A 173 13.40 3.73 5.31
CA THR A 173 14.57 2.86 5.47
C THR A 173 15.10 2.35 4.14
N GLU A 174 14.20 1.97 3.23
CA GLU A 174 14.54 1.25 2.00
C GLU A 174 14.67 2.17 0.79
N ARG A 175 14.05 3.35 0.79
CA ARG A 175 14.10 4.27 -0.37
C ARG A 175 14.75 5.59 -0.04
N LEU A 176 14.25 6.30 0.97
CA LEU A 176 14.71 7.66 1.24
C LEU A 176 16.13 7.69 1.80
N ARG A 177 16.42 6.85 2.80
CA ARG A 177 17.75 6.82 3.44
C ARG A 177 18.86 6.43 2.46
N PRO A 178 18.72 5.39 1.60
CA PRO A 178 19.70 5.09 0.56
C PRO A 178 19.88 6.25 -0.44
N ALA A 179 18.80 6.83 -0.95
CA ALA A 179 18.86 7.94 -1.91
C ALA A 179 19.60 9.16 -1.34
N LEU A 180 19.40 9.47 -0.05
CA LEU A 180 20.15 10.52 0.62
C LEU A 180 21.62 10.16 0.86
N GLY A 181 21.91 8.87 1.07
CA GLY A 181 23.28 8.34 1.09
C GLY A 181 24.01 8.57 -0.24
N GLU A 182 23.35 8.29 -1.37
CA GLU A 182 23.86 8.54 -2.71
C GLU A 182 24.07 10.03 -2.97
N LEU A 183 23.06 10.86 -2.71
CA LEU A 183 23.15 12.32 -2.86
C LEU A 183 24.31 12.90 -2.06
N ARG A 184 24.46 12.48 -0.79
CA ARG A 184 25.57 12.90 0.07
C ARG A 184 26.91 12.53 -0.53
N SER A 185 27.08 11.29 -1.00
CA SER A 185 28.33 10.82 -1.59
C SER A 185 28.67 11.57 -2.88
N ALA A 186 27.67 11.84 -3.73
CA ALA A 186 27.86 12.63 -4.95
C ALA A 186 28.27 14.09 -4.63
N LEU A 187 27.63 14.72 -3.65
CA LEU A 187 27.99 16.07 -3.21
C LEU A 187 29.40 16.13 -2.60
N ALA A 188 29.79 15.11 -1.82
CA ALA A 188 31.12 15.00 -1.25
C ALA A 188 32.20 14.83 -2.34
N GLY A 189 31.98 13.96 -3.32
CA GLY A 189 32.90 13.81 -4.45
C GLY A 189 33.03 15.10 -5.28
N ARG A 190 31.96 15.87 -5.43
CA ARG A 190 32.03 17.21 -6.06
C ARG A 190 32.78 18.22 -5.19
N ALA A 191 32.67 18.14 -3.87
CA ALA A 191 33.43 18.99 -2.97
C ALA A 191 34.95 18.78 -3.14
N GLU A 192 35.38 17.52 -3.26
CA GLU A 192 36.78 17.15 -3.52
C GLU A 192 37.23 17.61 -4.91
N ALA A 193 36.45 17.33 -5.96
CA ALA A 193 36.78 17.73 -7.33
C ALA A 193 36.89 19.26 -7.51
N PHE A 194 36.25 20.04 -6.64
CA PHE A 194 36.22 21.50 -6.67
C PHE A 194 37.05 22.15 -5.56
N ALA A 195 37.93 21.39 -4.90
CA ALA A 195 38.71 21.87 -3.76
C ALA A 195 39.49 23.15 -4.06
N ASP A 196 40.08 23.25 -5.26
CA ASP A 196 40.96 24.35 -5.66
C ASP A 196 40.29 25.40 -6.55
N ILE A 197 38.99 25.27 -6.84
CA ILE A 197 38.26 26.23 -7.69
C ILE A 197 37.78 27.40 -6.84
N LEU A 198 38.43 28.57 -6.98
CA LEU A 198 38.00 29.81 -6.33
C LEU A 198 36.75 30.41 -6.97
N LYS A 199 35.86 30.95 -6.14
CA LYS A 199 34.68 31.73 -6.54
C LYS A 199 34.45 32.90 -5.61
N VAL A 200 33.73 33.92 -6.10
CA VAL A 200 33.17 34.97 -5.23
C VAL A 200 32.06 34.36 -4.36
N ALA A 201 32.14 34.58 -3.06
CA ALA A 201 31.05 34.20 -2.15
C ALA A 201 29.92 35.23 -2.24
N ARG A 202 28.71 34.87 -1.80
CA ARG A 202 27.60 35.82 -1.71
C ARG A 202 26.93 35.77 -0.34
N THR A 203 26.77 36.94 0.27
CA THR A 203 25.95 37.14 1.48
C THR A 203 24.90 38.21 1.15
N HIS A 204 23.63 37.99 1.53
CA HIS A 204 22.51 38.83 1.07
C HIS A 204 22.44 38.99 -0.46
N LEU A 205 22.89 37.97 -1.21
CA LEU A 205 23.07 37.99 -2.67
C LEU A 205 24.09 39.01 -3.20
N MET A 206 24.83 39.70 -2.33
CA MET A 206 25.90 40.63 -2.67
C MET A 206 27.27 39.94 -2.60
N ASP A 207 28.24 40.45 -3.36
CA ASP A 207 29.60 39.91 -3.40
C ASP A 207 30.30 40.00 -2.03
N ALA A 208 31.00 38.93 -1.66
CA ALA A 208 31.69 38.79 -0.38
C ALA A 208 33.10 38.20 -0.58
N VAL A 209 33.82 37.98 0.53
CA VAL A 209 35.18 37.42 0.52
C VAL A 209 35.24 36.07 -0.23
N PRO A 210 36.25 35.84 -1.10
CA PRO A 210 36.33 34.61 -1.90
C PRO A 210 36.34 33.33 -1.06
N MET A 211 35.83 32.25 -1.65
CA MET A 211 35.84 30.91 -1.08
C MET A 211 36.02 29.88 -2.20
N THR A 212 36.31 28.63 -1.86
CA THR A 212 36.35 27.57 -2.89
C THR A 212 34.95 27.02 -3.16
N MET A 213 34.72 26.58 -4.40
CA MET A 213 33.49 25.89 -4.77
C MET A 213 33.37 24.55 -4.02
N GLY A 214 34.51 23.91 -3.71
CA GLY A 214 34.58 22.75 -2.83
C GLY A 214 33.99 23.00 -1.43
N GLN A 215 34.31 24.14 -0.79
CA GLN A 215 33.72 24.52 0.50
C GLN A 215 32.20 24.67 0.44
N THR A 216 31.66 25.17 -0.69
CA THR A 216 30.21 25.26 -0.90
C THR A 216 29.57 23.88 -0.95
N PHE A 217 30.09 22.97 -1.79
CA PHE A 217 29.55 21.61 -1.93
C PHE A 217 29.72 20.76 -0.67
N GLY A 218 30.82 20.94 0.06
CA GLY A 218 31.03 20.30 1.36
C GLY A 218 29.95 20.67 2.37
N THR A 219 29.46 21.91 2.32
CA THR A 219 28.35 22.38 3.16
C THR A 219 27.03 21.69 2.79
N PHE A 220 26.73 21.54 1.49
CA PHE A 220 25.55 20.80 1.03
C PHE A 220 25.60 19.33 1.47
N ALA A 221 26.74 18.66 1.30
CA ALA A 221 26.94 17.28 1.77
C ALA A 221 26.72 17.17 3.29
N ARG A 222 27.18 18.17 4.06
CA ARG A 222 26.97 18.25 5.50
C ARG A 222 25.49 18.42 5.86
N GLN A 223 24.73 19.25 5.15
CA GLN A 223 23.29 19.44 5.38
C GLN A 223 22.52 18.13 5.21
N VAL A 224 22.85 17.35 4.17
CA VAL A 224 22.24 16.02 3.95
C VAL A 224 22.57 15.06 5.11
N ARG A 225 23.78 15.14 5.67
CA ARG A 225 24.21 14.30 6.81
C ARG A 225 23.51 14.66 8.13
N MET A 226 23.34 15.94 8.45
CA MET A 226 23.04 16.42 9.81
C MET A 226 21.59 16.21 10.30
N ARG A 227 20.74 15.45 9.60
CA ARG A 227 19.32 15.30 9.99
C ARG A 227 18.80 13.87 10.09
N TRP A 228 19.58 12.86 9.71
CA TRP A 228 19.09 11.47 9.57
C TRP A 228 19.65 10.46 10.58
N LEU A 229 20.78 10.74 11.21
CA LEU A 229 21.46 9.77 12.09
C LEU A 229 21.07 9.88 13.57
N ALA A 230 20.37 10.93 14.00
CA ALA A 230 20.23 11.23 15.43
C ALA A 230 18.81 11.11 16.02
N SER A 231 17.74 11.04 15.22
CA SER A 231 16.40 11.34 15.76
C SER A 231 15.22 10.48 15.32
N THR A 232 15.36 9.54 14.38
CA THR A 232 14.17 8.92 13.76
C THR A 232 14.03 7.40 13.90
N MET A 233 15.07 6.65 14.24
CA MET A 233 14.92 5.24 14.65
C MET A 233 16.02 4.84 15.64
N PRO A 234 15.70 4.08 16.71
CA PRO A 234 16.74 3.44 17.51
C PRO A 234 17.53 2.51 16.58
N GLY A 235 18.85 2.71 16.52
CA GLY A 235 19.74 1.76 15.86
C GLY A 235 19.61 0.39 16.51
N PRO A 236 19.94 -0.70 15.80
CA PRO A 236 20.02 -2.01 16.43
C PRO A 236 21.13 -1.97 17.49
N GLY A 237 20.73 -2.00 18.77
CA GLY A 237 21.58 -2.31 19.93
C GLY A 237 22.79 -1.40 20.18
N SER A 238 22.66 -0.53 21.18
CA SER A 238 23.73 -0.35 22.17
C SER A 238 23.54 -1.36 23.29
#